data_AF-A0A552U7L2-F1
#
_entry.id   AF-A0A552U7L2-F1
#
_cell.length_a   1.000
_cell.length_b   1.000
_cell.length_c   1.000
_cell.angle_alpha   90.00
_cell.angle_beta   90.00
_cell.angle_gamma   90.00
#
_symmetry.space_group_name_H-M   'P 1'
#
loop_
_entity.id
_entity.type
_entity.pdbx_description
1 polymer ?
#
loop_
_entity_poly.entity_id
_entity_poly.type
_entity_poly.pdbx_seq_one_letter_code
_entity_poly.pdbx_strand_id
1 'polypeptide(L)'
;MSEKSGLIAVVVALIGAGGIIGAKYLEVGAKAPVAPAPQPGPSPAPTPTPTPAPVNVDPAPRPISVDPVVRPEPAPTVVDISGPWHDFQHATYVIQQQGNAMRISSPQYPAGIGAGTIIGTAVAWEYRDNNGVPGRCTGTATGDQLQMICAQMGGAQPFPLHRPSSG
;
A
#
# COMPACT_ATOMS: atom_id res chain seq x y z
N MET A 1 26.68 27.89 49.33
CA MET A 1 27.14 28.55 48.09
C MET A 1 26.75 27.68 46.92
N SER A 2 25.66 27.99 46.22
CA SER A 2 25.33 27.32 44.95
C SER A 2 24.60 28.32 44.07
N GLU A 3 25.39 29.10 43.35
CA GLU A 3 25.02 30.27 42.56
C GLU A 3 25.37 29.97 41.10
N LYS A 4 24.74 28.96 40.48
CA LYS A 4 24.95 28.61 39.06
C LYS A 4 23.70 28.04 38.35
N SER A 5 22.49 28.39 38.79
CA SER A 5 21.26 27.84 38.19
C SER A 5 20.37 28.88 37.49
N GLY A 6 20.79 30.15 37.43
CA GLY A 6 19.96 31.24 36.87
C GLY A 6 20.16 31.57 35.39
N LEU A 7 21.21 31.06 34.73
CA LEU A 7 21.61 31.57 33.41
C LEU A 7 21.02 30.79 32.21
N ILE A 8 20.56 29.55 32.40
CA ILE A 8 20.08 28.72 31.28
C ILE A 8 18.60 28.99 30.94
N ALA A 9 17.82 29.51 31.89
CA ALA A 9 16.40 29.82 31.69
C ALA A 9 16.13 31.02 30.75
N VAL A 10 17.13 31.89 30.52
CA VAL A 10 16.95 33.11 29.72
C VAL A 10 17.23 32.91 28.23
N VAL A 11 18.03 31.90 27.85
CA VAL A 11 18.37 31.66 26.43
C VAL A 11 17.24 30.95 25.67
N VAL A 12 16.39 30.17 26.35
CA VAL A 12 15.25 29.47 25.71
C VAL A 12 14.07 30.42 25.42
N ALA A 13 13.99 31.56 26.10
CA ALA A 13 12.88 32.51 25.94
C ALA A 13 13.03 33.46 24.73
N LEU A 14 14.21 33.62 24.14
CA LEU A 14 14.43 34.56 23.03
C LEU A 14 14.26 33.98 21.61
N ILE A 15 14.17 32.65 21.47
CA ILE A 15 13.94 32.00 20.16
C ILE A 15 12.43 31.81 19.87
N GLY A 16 11.56 32.00 20.87
CA GLY A 16 10.10 31.80 20.74
C GLY A 16 9.30 32.90 20.04
N ALA A 17 9.89 34.06 19.72
CA ALA A 17 9.14 35.23 19.24
C ALA A 17 9.53 35.74 17.83
N GLY A 18 10.55 35.14 17.18
CA GLY A 18 11.11 35.65 15.92
C GLY A 18 10.75 34.88 14.63
N GLY A 19 9.83 33.91 14.68
CA GLY A 19 9.66 32.92 13.61
C GLY A 19 8.37 32.95 12.79
N ILE A 20 7.53 33.99 12.87
CA ILE A 20 6.18 33.98 12.26
C ILE A 20 6.05 34.86 10.98
N ILE A 21 7.07 35.60 10.54
CA ILE A 21 6.94 36.57 9.42
C ILE A 21 7.45 36.02 8.06
N GLY A 22 7.87 34.75 7.98
CA GLY A 22 8.49 34.20 6.77
C GLY A 22 7.59 33.50 5.74
N ALA A 23 6.33 33.19 6.06
CA ALA A 23 5.52 32.25 5.26
C ALA A 23 4.41 32.88 4.40
N LYS A 24 4.28 34.21 4.35
CA LYS A 24 3.16 34.89 3.66
C LYS A 24 3.44 35.29 2.20
N TYR A 25 4.64 35.07 1.64
CA TYR A 25 5.04 35.71 0.37
C TYR A 25 5.43 34.78 -0.80
N LEU A 26 5.17 33.46 -0.73
CA LEU A 26 5.60 32.52 -1.78
C LEU A 26 4.47 31.81 -2.56
N GLU A 27 3.23 32.30 -2.52
CA GLU A 27 2.11 31.70 -3.29
C GLU A 27 1.54 32.62 -4.37
N VAL A 28 2.37 33.40 -5.07
CA VAL A 28 1.98 33.95 -6.38
C VAL A 28 2.33 32.91 -7.45
N GLY A 29 1.56 31.82 -7.46
CA GLY A 29 1.60 30.81 -8.50
C GLY A 29 1.06 31.37 -9.80
N ALA A 30 1.95 31.66 -10.75
CA ALA A 30 1.57 31.87 -12.14
C ALA A 30 0.96 30.58 -12.69
N LYS A 31 -0.37 30.50 -12.67
CA LYS A 31 -1.13 29.40 -13.28
C LYS A 31 -0.94 29.49 -14.78
N ALA A 32 -0.03 28.68 -15.32
CA ALA A 32 0.18 28.57 -16.75
C ALA A 32 -1.16 28.25 -17.47
N PRO A 33 -1.44 28.86 -18.63
CA PRO A 33 -2.65 28.59 -19.38
C PRO A 33 -2.67 27.10 -19.77
N VAL A 34 -3.70 26.40 -19.31
CA VAL A 34 -3.93 25.00 -19.66
C VAL A 34 -4.35 24.98 -21.13
N ALA A 35 -3.53 24.36 -21.97
CA ALA A 35 -3.84 24.18 -23.38
C ALA A 35 -5.14 23.36 -23.54
N PRO A 36 -6.01 23.70 -24.50
CA PRO A 36 -7.24 22.94 -24.75
C PRO A 36 -6.93 21.47 -25.02
N ALA A 37 -7.73 20.58 -24.44
CA ALA A 37 -7.62 19.15 -24.70
C ALA A 37 -7.86 18.87 -26.19
N PRO A 38 -7.05 18.02 -26.85
CA PRO A 38 -7.25 17.64 -28.23
C PRO A 38 -8.65 17.06 -28.45
N GLN A 39 -9.33 17.50 -29.51
CA GLN A 39 -10.63 16.97 -29.89
C GLN A 39 -10.49 15.49 -30.30
N PRO A 40 -11.37 14.59 -29.81
CA PRO A 40 -11.36 13.19 -30.22
C PRO A 40 -11.50 13.07 -31.74
N GLY A 41 -10.62 12.29 -32.35
CA GLY A 41 -10.68 11.97 -33.78
C GLY A 41 -11.92 11.13 -34.13
N PRO A 42 -12.33 11.11 -35.41
CA PRO A 42 -13.47 10.33 -35.86
C PRO A 42 -13.26 8.83 -35.57
N SER A 43 -14.31 8.20 -35.06
CA SER A 43 -14.33 6.75 -34.82
C SER A 43 -14.27 5.99 -36.15
N PRO A 44 -13.42 4.95 -36.28
CA PRO A 44 -13.36 4.14 -37.49
C PRO A 44 -14.70 3.48 -37.82
N ALA A 45 -15.04 3.41 -39.10
CA ALA A 45 -16.22 2.71 -39.58
C ALA A 45 -16.13 1.20 -39.25
N PRO A 46 -17.25 0.55 -38.91
CA PRO A 46 -17.27 -0.88 -38.59
C PRO A 46 -16.87 -1.72 -39.80
N THR A 47 -15.95 -2.65 -39.57
CA THR A 47 -15.54 -3.66 -40.56
C THR A 47 -16.72 -4.57 -40.90
N PRO A 48 -16.98 -4.85 -42.21
CA PRO A 48 -18.06 -5.75 -42.60
C PRO A 48 -17.85 -7.16 -42.05
N THR A 49 -18.92 -7.76 -41.55
CA THR A 49 -18.93 -9.14 -41.06
C THR A 49 -18.71 -10.11 -42.23
N PRO A 50 -17.73 -11.02 -42.15
CA PRO A 50 -17.51 -12.01 -43.20
C PRO A 50 -18.72 -12.93 -43.35
N THR A 51 -19.05 -13.25 -44.60
CA THR A 51 -20.10 -14.21 -44.95
C THR A 51 -19.67 -15.62 -44.52
N PRO A 52 -20.53 -16.39 -43.82
CA PRO A 52 -20.20 -17.75 -43.41
C PRO A 52 -19.88 -18.65 -44.61
N ALA A 53 -18.80 -19.41 -44.50
CA ALA A 53 -18.45 -20.45 -45.46
C ALA A 53 -19.42 -21.65 -45.36
N PRO A 54 -19.62 -22.40 -46.46
CA PRO A 54 -20.47 -23.58 -46.46
C PRO A 54 -19.97 -24.64 -45.48
N VAL A 55 -20.91 -25.16 -44.68
CA VAL A 55 -20.67 -26.19 -43.67
C VAL A 55 -20.51 -27.54 -44.38
N ASN A 56 -19.30 -28.08 -44.36
CA ASN A 56 -19.09 -29.50 -44.67
C ASN A 56 -19.68 -30.33 -43.53
N VAL A 57 -20.55 -31.29 -43.88
CA VAL A 57 -21.14 -32.23 -42.94
C VAL A 57 -20.08 -33.28 -42.59
N ASP A 58 -19.59 -33.22 -41.35
CA ASP A 58 -18.57 -34.13 -40.81
C ASP A 58 -19.12 -35.57 -40.68
N PRO A 59 -18.26 -36.61 -40.80
CA PRO A 59 -18.64 -37.99 -40.54
C PRO A 59 -19.08 -38.21 -39.09
N ALA A 60 -19.82 -39.30 -38.88
CA ALA A 60 -20.44 -39.68 -37.61
C ALA A 60 -19.55 -39.42 -36.36
N PRO A 61 -20.11 -38.87 -35.27
CA PRO A 61 -19.34 -38.49 -34.09
C PRO A 61 -18.57 -39.70 -33.52
N ARG A 62 -17.25 -39.56 -33.39
CA ARG A 62 -16.48 -40.46 -32.52
C ARG A 62 -16.99 -40.29 -31.08
N PRO A 63 -16.99 -41.34 -30.25
CA PRO A 63 -17.30 -41.21 -28.84
C PRO A 63 -16.39 -40.14 -28.22
N ILE A 64 -17.01 -39.05 -27.77
CA ILE A 64 -16.34 -37.97 -27.06
C ILE A 64 -15.82 -38.53 -25.75
N SER A 65 -14.50 -38.63 -25.63
CA SER A 65 -13.84 -38.78 -24.34
C SER A 65 -14.21 -37.56 -23.53
N VAL A 66 -15.09 -37.74 -22.53
CA VAL A 66 -15.47 -36.67 -21.63
C VAL A 66 -14.19 -36.25 -20.92
N ASP A 67 -13.72 -35.01 -21.17
CA ASP A 67 -12.58 -34.48 -20.45
C ASP A 67 -12.85 -34.63 -18.94
N PRO A 68 -11.84 -35.05 -18.15
CA PRO A 68 -11.99 -35.11 -16.71
C PRO A 68 -12.54 -33.77 -16.23
N VAL A 69 -13.65 -33.79 -15.50
CA VAL A 69 -14.20 -32.60 -14.87
C VAL A 69 -13.12 -32.07 -13.93
N VAL A 70 -12.38 -31.05 -14.37
CA VAL A 70 -11.37 -30.39 -13.56
C VAL A 70 -12.12 -29.70 -12.44
N ARG A 71 -12.09 -30.31 -11.24
CA ARG A 71 -12.63 -29.68 -10.04
C ARG A 71 -11.84 -28.38 -9.84
N PRO A 72 -12.50 -27.21 -9.74
CA PRO A 72 -11.82 -25.98 -9.43
C PRO A 72 -10.99 -26.16 -8.15
N GLU A 73 -9.72 -25.79 -8.19
CA GLU A 73 -8.88 -25.80 -7.00
C GLU A 73 -9.53 -24.90 -5.94
N PRO A 74 -9.66 -25.34 -4.67
CA PRO A 74 -10.19 -24.51 -3.61
C PRO A 74 -9.43 -23.18 -3.55
N ALA A 75 -10.16 -22.07 -3.41
CA ALA A 75 -9.52 -20.78 -3.23
C ALA A 75 -8.59 -20.83 -1.99
N PRO A 76 -7.39 -20.23 -2.06
CA PRO A 76 -6.46 -20.22 -0.95
C PRO A 76 -7.13 -19.58 0.27
N THR A 77 -7.04 -20.25 1.43
CA THR A 77 -7.51 -19.70 2.69
C THR A 77 -6.70 -18.47 3.04
N VAL A 78 -7.37 -17.34 3.25
CA VAL A 78 -6.74 -16.10 3.66
C VAL A 78 -6.42 -16.19 5.15
N VAL A 79 -5.16 -15.99 5.53
CA VAL A 79 -4.74 -15.93 6.93
C VAL A 79 -5.28 -14.64 7.55
N ASP A 80 -5.88 -14.73 8.75
CA ASP A 80 -6.30 -13.55 9.51
C ASP A 80 -5.15 -13.00 10.36
N ILE A 81 -4.61 -11.87 9.91
CA ILE A 81 -3.54 -11.13 10.58
C ILE A 81 -4.06 -9.89 11.31
N SER A 82 -5.36 -9.77 11.53
CA SER A 82 -5.95 -8.62 12.23
C SER A 82 -5.49 -8.50 13.69
N GLY A 83 -5.44 -7.28 14.22
CA GLY A 83 -5.15 -7.02 15.62
C GLY A 83 -3.81 -6.32 15.86
N PRO A 84 -3.33 -6.32 17.11
CA PRO A 84 -2.09 -5.66 17.49
C PRO A 84 -0.86 -6.49 17.09
N TRP A 85 0.19 -5.79 16.67
CA TRP A 85 1.50 -6.33 16.31
C TRP A 85 2.59 -5.43 16.89
N HIS A 86 3.74 -6.00 17.18
CA HIS A 86 4.89 -5.28 17.71
C HIS A 86 6.13 -5.51 16.85
N ASP A 87 6.90 -4.45 16.62
CA ASP A 87 8.25 -4.59 16.07
C ASP A 87 9.29 -4.89 17.15
N PHE A 88 10.55 -5.01 16.75
CA PHE A 88 11.68 -5.24 17.65
C PHE A 88 11.96 -4.08 18.62
N GLN A 89 11.39 -2.89 18.37
CA GLN A 89 11.45 -1.73 19.25
C GLN A 89 10.22 -1.64 20.17
N HIS A 90 9.33 -2.64 20.16
CA HIS A 90 8.04 -2.68 20.84
C HIS A 90 7.04 -1.61 20.38
N ALA A 91 7.27 -0.97 19.23
CA ALA A 91 6.27 -0.07 18.67
C ALA A 91 5.03 -0.87 18.24
N THR A 92 3.85 -0.33 18.50
CA THR A 92 2.60 -1.05 18.27
C THR A 92 2.04 -0.68 16.90
N TYR A 93 1.62 -1.70 16.15
CA TYR A 93 0.91 -1.59 14.89
C TYR A 93 -0.43 -2.28 15.03
N VAL A 94 -1.48 -1.68 14.49
CA VAL A 94 -2.80 -2.28 14.41
C VAL A 94 -3.08 -2.59 12.96
N ILE A 95 -3.25 -3.87 12.66
CA ILE A 95 -3.65 -4.37 11.35
C ILE A 95 -5.17 -4.59 11.38
N GLN A 96 -5.87 -3.97 10.44
CA GLN A 96 -7.29 -4.17 10.19
C GLN A 96 -7.44 -4.88 8.84
N GLN A 97 -7.93 -6.11 8.84
CA GLN A 97 -8.12 -6.90 7.62
C GLN A 97 -9.61 -7.03 7.26
N GLN A 98 -9.92 -6.88 5.98
CA GLN A 98 -11.24 -7.11 5.40
C GLN A 98 -11.08 -7.96 4.13
N GLY A 99 -11.22 -9.27 4.28
CA GLY A 99 -10.92 -10.23 3.21
C GLY A 99 -9.44 -10.15 2.82
N ASN A 100 -9.18 -9.84 1.54
CA ASN A 100 -7.80 -9.68 1.04
C ASN A 100 -7.27 -8.27 1.27
N ALA A 101 -8.10 -7.28 1.59
CA ALA A 101 -7.65 -5.93 1.87
C ALA A 101 -7.19 -5.81 3.32
N MET A 102 -6.12 -5.04 3.55
CA MET A 102 -5.67 -4.73 4.90
C MET A 102 -5.27 -3.25 5.01
N ARG A 103 -5.38 -2.73 6.22
CA ARG A 103 -4.92 -1.40 6.60
C ARG A 103 -4.06 -1.51 7.84
N ILE A 104 -2.96 -0.77 7.86
CA ILE A 104 -2.04 -0.75 8.98
C ILE A 104 -1.95 0.65 9.54
N SER A 105 -1.92 0.75 10.86
CA SER A 105 -1.79 2.01 11.57
C SER A 105 -0.89 1.86 12.79
N SER A 106 -0.15 2.90 13.14
CA SER A 106 0.63 2.96 14.37
C SER A 106 0.39 4.31 15.05
N PRO A 107 0.10 4.34 16.36
CA PRO A 107 0.00 5.59 17.09
C PRO A 107 1.36 6.26 17.30
N GLN A 108 2.45 5.49 17.33
CA GLN A 108 3.82 6.03 17.47
C GLN A 108 4.37 6.58 16.16
N TYR A 109 3.99 5.97 15.04
CA TYR A 109 4.44 6.35 13.70
C TYR A 109 3.24 6.63 12.79
N PRO A 110 2.67 7.86 12.84
CA PRO A 110 1.49 8.20 12.05
C PRO A 110 1.74 8.10 10.54
N ALA A 111 3.00 8.08 10.12
CA ALA A 111 3.38 7.86 8.75
C ALA A 111 3.97 6.47 8.48
N GLY A 112 3.40 5.46 9.13
CA GLY A 112 3.42 4.07 8.64
C GLY A 112 2.06 3.65 8.11
N ILE A 113 1.10 4.59 7.97
CA ILE A 113 -0.27 4.26 7.61
C ILE A 113 -0.32 3.91 6.12
N GLY A 114 -0.83 2.72 5.85
CA GLY A 114 -0.83 2.15 4.52
C GLY A 114 -2.03 1.23 4.28
N ALA A 115 -2.28 0.95 3.01
CA ALA A 115 -3.25 -0.04 2.57
C ALA A 115 -2.53 -1.09 1.72
N GLY A 116 -3.02 -2.32 1.78
CA GLY A 116 -2.41 -3.40 1.04
C GLY A 116 -3.30 -4.60 0.89
N THR A 117 -2.70 -5.67 0.38
CA THR A 117 -3.36 -6.92 0.08
C THR A 117 -2.64 -8.13 0.68
N ILE A 118 -3.42 -9.12 1.10
CA ILE A 118 -2.95 -10.45 1.50
C ILE A 118 -3.50 -11.51 0.54
N ILE A 119 -2.63 -12.42 0.07
CA ILE A 119 -2.98 -13.55 -0.79
C ILE A 119 -2.29 -14.80 -0.22
N GLY A 120 -3.08 -15.71 0.37
CA GLY A 120 -2.53 -16.81 1.15
C GLY A 120 -1.72 -16.27 2.33
N THR A 121 -0.40 -16.49 2.31
CA THR A 121 0.55 -15.93 3.30
C THR A 121 1.30 -14.70 2.78
N ALA A 122 1.22 -14.38 1.49
CA ALA A 122 1.95 -13.25 0.92
C ALA A 122 1.25 -11.93 1.25
N VAL A 123 2.02 -10.96 1.73
CA VAL A 123 1.54 -9.66 2.19
C VAL A 123 2.24 -8.57 1.38
N ALA A 124 1.48 -7.61 0.86
CA ALA A 124 2.04 -6.43 0.19
C ALA A 124 1.25 -5.19 0.59
N TRP A 125 1.90 -4.10 0.98
CA TRP A 125 1.24 -2.84 1.23
C TRP A 125 2.06 -1.65 0.74
N GLU A 126 1.35 -0.55 0.50
CA GLU A 126 1.94 0.76 0.24
C GLU A 126 1.73 1.65 1.46
N TYR A 127 2.76 2.41 1.83
CA TYR A 127 2.72 3.34 2.96
C TYR A 127 3.32 4.68 2.54
N ARG A 128 3.14 5.71 3.36
CA ARG A 128 3.84 6.99 3.23
C ARG A 128 4.53 7.31 4.53
N ASP A 129 5.82 7.65 4.45
CA ASP A 129 6.62 8.04 5.61
C ASP A 129 6.30 9.43 6.16
N ASN A 130 6.97 9.85 7.24
CA ASN A 130 6.66 11.10 7.95
C ASN A 130 6.85 12.36 7.09
N ASN A 131 7.56 12.23 5.97
CA ASN A 131 7.78 13.29 4.99
C ASN A 131 6.82 13.17 3.79
N GLY A 132 5.86 12.26 3.84
CA GLY A 132 4.91 11.96 2.77
C GLY A 132 5.48 11.12 1.64
N VAL A 133 6.72 10.63 1.76
CA VAL A 133 7.40 9.86 0.71
C VAL A 133 6.76 8.47 0.63
N PRO A 134 6.28 8.04 -0.54
CA PRO A 134 5.70 6.71 -0.69
C PRO A 134 6.76 5.63 -0.55
N GLY A 135 6.40 4.55 0.12
CA GLY A 135 7.19 3.33 0.25
C GLY A 135 6.31 2.10 0.04
N ARG A 136 6.94 0.95 -0.18
CA ARG A 136 6.25 -0.32 -0.37
C ARG A 136 6.88 -1.38 0.50
N CYS A 137 6.05 -2.16 1.19
CA CYS A 137 6.51 -3.33 1.91
C CYS A 137 5.92 -4.59 1.31
N THR A 138 6.72 -5.65 1.26
CA THR A 138 6.31 -6.99 0.86
C THR A 138 6.84 -8.01 1.85
N GLY A 139 6.09 -9.08 2.11
CA GLY A 139 6.46 -10.04 3.13
C GLY A 139 5.58 -11.28 3.16
N THR A 140 5.75 -12.06 4.22
CA THR A 140 5.00 -13.28 4.47
C THR A 140 4.49 -13.35 5.91
N ALA A 141 3.22 -13.69 6.08
CA ALA A 141 2.59 -13.97 7.35
C ALA A 141 2.61 -15.48 7.65
N THR A 142 3.15 -15.86 8.80
CA THR A 142 3.21 -17.25 9.27
C THR A 142 2.84 -17.30 10.75
N GLY A 143 1.59 -17.68 11.05
CA GLY A 143 1.08 -17.69 12.43
C GLY A 143 1.15 -16.30 13.06
N ASP A 144 1.91 -16.18 14.14
CA ASP A 144 2.11 -14.93 14.89
C ASP A 144 3.35 -14.13 14.44
N GLN A 145 3.91 -14.46 13.28
CA GLN A 145 5.09 -13.82 12.71
C GLN A 145 4.73 -13.19 11.37
N LEU A 146 5.15 -11.95 11.16
CA LEU A 146 5.02 -11.25 9.89
C LEU A 146 6.41 -10.72 9.51
N GLN A 147 7.04 -11.39 8.54
CA GLN A 147 8.36 -11.03 8.04
C GLN A 147 8.23 -10.16 6.82
N MET A 148 8.79 -8.96 6.86
CA MET A 148 8.60 -7.98 5.81
C MET A 148 9.88 -7.33 5.37
N ILE A 149 9.88 -6.87 4.13
CA ILE A 149 10.93 -6.08 3.53
C ILE A 149 10.26 -4.81 3.01
N CYS A 150 10.63 -3.68 3.58
CA CYS A 150 10.14 -2.37 3.18
C CYS A 150 11.19 -1.67 2.33
N ALA A 151 10.81 -1.29 1.11
CA ALA A 151 11.61 -0.48 0.22
C ALA A 151 11.18 1.00 0.35
N GLN A 152 12.10 1.81 0.84
CA GLN A 152 12.09 3.28 0.68
C GLN A 152 13.08 3.65 -0.43
N MET A 153 13.00 4.88 -0.96
CA MET A 153 13.93 5.39 -1.98
C MET A 153 15.43 5.40 -1.58
N GLY A 154 15.81 4.86 -0.41
CA GLY A 154 17.18 4.68 0.05
C GLY A 154 17.60 3.23 0.35
N GLY A 155 16.73 2.23 0.13
CA GLY A 155 17.06 0.82 0.34
C GLY A 155 15.92 -0.03 0.89
N ALA A 156 16.08 -1.35 0.77
CA ALA A 156 15.19 -2.35 1.34
C ALA A 156 15.67 -2.69 2.77
N GLN A 157 14.77 -2.62 3.76
CA GLN A 157 15.09 -2.97 5.15
C GLN A 157 14.11 -4.02 5.70
N PRO A 158 14.59 -5.00 6.46
CA PRO A 158 13.74 -5.98 7.12
C PRO A 158 12.91 -5.31 8.23
N PHE A 159 11.64 -5.69 8.32
CA PHE A 159 10.68 -5.15 9.27
C PHE A 159 9.87 -6.28 9.91
N PRO A 160 10.46 -7.02 10.88
CA PRO A 160 9.75 -8.11 11.53
C PRO A 160 8.68 -7.58 12.47
N LEU A 161 7.49 -8.15 12.38
CA LEU A 161 6.37 -7.90 13.28
C LEU A 161 5.95 -9.20 13.97
N HIS A 162 5.61 -9.09 15.26
CA HIS A 162 5.19 -10.20 16.11
C HIS A 162 3.83 -9.91 16.74
N ARG A 163 2.94 -10.90 16.75
CA ARG A 163 1.67 -10.80 17.48
C ARG A 163 1.95 -11.01 18.98
N PRO A 164 1.39 -10.20 19.88
CA PRO A 164 1.46 -10.50 21.31
C PRO A 164 0.77 -11.84 21.57
N SER A 165 1.42 -12.73 22.31
CA SER A 165 0.84 -14.01 22.70
C SER A 165 -0.40 -13.76 23.55
N SER A 166 -1.54 -14.31 23.16
CA SER A 166 -2.74 -14.36 24.00
C SER A 166 -2.47 -15.28 25.19
N GLY A 167 -1.99 -14.70 26.29
CA GLY A 167 -1.88 -15.38 27.59
C GLY A 167 -3.22 -15.66 28.24
#